data_AF-A0A452Z958-F1
#
_entry.id   AF-A0A452Z958-F1
#
_cell.length_a   1.000
_cell.length_b   1.000
_cell.length_c   1.000
_cell.angle_alpha   90.00
_cell.angle_beta   90.00
_cell.angle_gamma   90.00
#
_symmetry.space_group_name_H-M   'P 1'
#
loop_
_entity.id
_entity.type
_entity.pdbx_description
1 polymer ?
#
loop_
_entity_poly.entity_id
_entity_poly.type
_entity_poly.pdbx_seq_one_letter_code
_entity_poly.pdbx_strand_id
1 'polypeptide(L)'
;HSPSFVKSSALSRTSVAYSASMAPSYSPEPEPPFRPREKIVKMQRYFQSVHRPTYFKGRYDVITSVAIPLALAASSMFLVGRGIYNMSHGIGRKE
;
A
#
# COMPACT_ATOMS: atom_id res chain seq x y z
N HIS A 1 31.58 -52.24 24.10
CA HIS A 1 30.17 -52.40 23.71
C HIS A 1 29.76 -51.25 22.79
N SER A 2 29.85 -51.47 21.49
CA SER A 2 29.07 -50.72 20.49
C SER A 2 27.90 -51.61 20.05
N PRO A 3 26.78 -51.01 19.66
CA PRO A 3 26.28 -51.24 18.31
C PRO A 3 25.92 -49.88 17.67
N SER A 4 26.46 -49.52 16.50
CA SER A 4 26.08 -49.99 15.16
C SER A 4 24.61 -49.70 14.79
N PHE A 5 24.44 -48.67 13.96
CA PHE A 5 23.78 -48.75 12.66
C PHE A 5 22.29 -49.14 12.63
N VAL A 6 21.43 -48.17 12.30
CA VAL A 6 20.31 -48.42 11.37
C VAL A 6 20.19 -47.24 10.41
N LYS A 7 20.64 -47.46 9.16
CA LYS A 7 20.19 -46.70 7.99
C LYS A 7 18.72 -47.05 7.77
N SER A 8 17.79 -46.11 7.88
CA SER A 8 16.48 -46.23 7.23
C SER A 8 16.65 -45.81 5.77
N SER A 9 17.01 -46.73 4.88
CA SER A 9 16.10 -47.63 4.16
C SER A 9 15.09 -46.85 3.33
N ALA A 10 15.48 -46.67 2.07
CA ALA A 10 14.65 -46.49 0.88
C ALA A 10 13.16 -46.78 1.09
N LEU A 11 12.34 -45.74 0.99
CA LEU A 11 11.01 -45.90 0.44
C LEU A 11 11.08 -45.52 -1.04
N SER A 12 11.29 -46.57 -1.85
CA SER A 12 11.04 -46.57 -3.28
C SER A 12 9.62 -46.06 -3.53
N ARG A 13 9.48 -44.76 -3.85
CA ARG A 13 8.29 -44.30 -4.56
C ARG A 13 8.44 -44.74 -6.01
N THR A 14 7.84 -45.90 -6.25
CA THR A 14 7.52 -46.47 -7.55
C THR A 14 7.11 -45.38 -8.53
N SER A 15 7.94 -45.26 -9.56
CA SER A 15 7.70 -44.54 -10.79
C SER A 15 6.50 -45.16 -11.50
N VAL A 16 5.33 -44.53 -11.39
CA VAL A 16 4.24 -44.76 -12.34
C VAL A 16 4.54 -43.89 -13.55
N ALA A 17 5.08 -44.52 -14.59
CA ALA A 17 5.28 -43.92 -15.89
C ALA A 17 3.90 -43.63 -16.52
N TYR A 18 3.50 -42.37 -16.53
CA TYR A 18 2.45 -41.90 -17.44
C TYR A 18 3.11 -41.49 -18.76
N SER A 19 3.26 -42.48 -19.64
CA SER A 19 3.41 -42.25 -21.07
C SER A 19 2.06 -41.77 -21.62
N ALA A 20 1.88 -40.45 -21.70
CA ALA A 20 0.80 -39.84 -22.47
C ALA A 20 1.42 -38.77 -23.38
N SER A 21 1.50 -39.14 -24.65
CA SER A 21 1.78 -38.31 -25.80
C SER A 21 1.04 -36.97 -25.79
N MET A 22 1.75 -35.89 -26.15
CA MET A 22 1.21 -34.63 -26.66
C MET A 22 0.17 -33.91 -25.78
N ALA A 23 0.66 -33.12 -24.82
CA ALA A 23 -0.06 -31.94 -24.33
C ALA A 23 0.71 -30.69 -24.79
N PRO A 24 0.05 -29.64 -25.30
CA PRO A 24 0.73 -28.41 -25.67
C PRO A 24 1.41 -27.87 -24.41
N SER A 25 2.67 -27.47 -24.53
CA SER A 25 3.41 -26.81 -23.46
C SER A 25 2.79 -25.43 -23.19
N TYR A 26 1.66 -25.40 -22.47
CA TYR A 26 1.17 -24.18 -21.86
C TYR A 26 2.04 -23.91 -20.64
N SER A 27 3.05 -23.06 -20.84
CA SER A 27 3.82 -22.50 -19.73
C SER A 27 2.91 -21.52 -19.00
N PRO A 28 2.53 -21.74 -17.73
CA PRO A 28 1.89 -20.72 -16.93
C PRO A 28 2.98 -19.75 -16.45
N GLU A 29 3.73 -19.12 -17.37
CA GLU A 29 4.56 -17.99 -17.00
C GLU A 29 3.60 -16.81 -16.80
N PRO A 30 3.47 -16.28 -15.58
CA PRO A 30 2.61 -15.14 -15.34
C PRO A 30 3.10 -13.96 -16.18
N GLU A 31 2.18 -13.37 -16.96
CA GLU A 31 2.47 -12.19 -17.78
C GLU A 31 3.20 -11.14 -16.94
N PRO A 32 4.38 -10.65 -17.40
CA PRO A 32 5.12 -9.67 -16.64
C PRO A 32 4.27 -8.39 -16.49
N PRO A 33 4.18 -7.80 -15.30
CA PRO A 33 3.33 -6.64 -15.06
C PRO A 33 3.69 -5.49 -16.00
N PHE A 34 2.70 -4.71 -16.43
CA PHE A 34 2.81 -3.59 -17.37
C PHE A 34 3.85 -2.51 -16.99
N ARG A 35 4.37 -2.54 -15.76
CA ARG A 35 5.45 -1.67 -15.28
C ARG A 35 6.59 -2.54 -14.72
N PRO A 36 7.85 -2.30 -15.11
CA PRO A 36 9.00 -2.96 -14.50
C PRO A 36 9.05 -2.67 -13.00
N ARG A 37 9.28 -3.73 -12.20
CA ARG A 37 9.24 -3.69 -10.72
C ARG A 37 10.33 -2.80 -10.10
N GLU A 38 11.33 -2.39 -10.88
CA GLU A 38 12.44 -1.53 -10.46
C GLU A 38 11.98 -0.19 -9.87
N LYS A 39 10.93 0.43 -10.44
CA LYS A 39 10.38 1.69 -9.93
C LYS A 39 9.75 1.51 -8.55
N ILE A 40 9.08 0.38 -8.33
CA ILE A 40 8.43 0.03 -7.07
C ILE A 40 9.48 -0.21 -5.99
N VAL A 41 10.53 -0.98 -6.30
CA VAL A 41 11.63 -1.25 -5.33
C VAL A 41 12.35 0.04 -4.92
N LYS A 42 12.59 0.96 -5.86
CA LYS A 42 13.18 2.28 -5.55
C LYS A 42 12.31 3.11 -4.63
N MET A 43 11.00 3.20 -4.90
CA MET A 43 10.07 3.91 -4.02
C MET A 43 9.88 3.20 -2.68
N GLN A 44 9.89 1.87 -2.66
CA GLN A 44 9.79 1.09 -1.43
C GLN A 44 10.99 1.36 -0.51
N ARG A 45 12.22 1.39 -1.04
CA ARG A 45 13.40 1.79 -0.26
C ARG A 45 13.32 3.23 0.24
N TYR A 46 12.83 4.16 -0.59
CA TYR A 46 12.66 5.56 -0.22
C TYR A 46 11.62 5.76 0.91
N PHE A 47 10.45 5.12 0.82
CA PHE A 47 9.41 5.23 1.84
C PHE A 47 9.70 4.44 3.13
N GLN A 48 10.55 3.40 3.04
CA GLN A 48 11.02 2.63 4.19
C GLN A 48 12.19 3.30 4.92
N SER A 49 13.03 4.09 4.24
CA SER A 49 14.13 4.82 4.89
C SER A 49 13.66 6.07 5.68
N VAL A 50 12.48 6.60 5.38
CA VAL A 50 11.94 7.78 6.05
C VAL A 50 11.19 7.39 7.32
N HIS A 51 11.75 7.75 8.48
CA HIS A 51 11.16 7.56 9.81
C HIS A 51 10.19 8.69 10.20
N ARG A 52 9.28 9.06 9.29
CA ARG A 52 8.18 10.03 9.53
C ARG A 52 6.84 9.29 9.55
N PRO A 53 5.83 9.79 10.29
CA PRO A 53 4.47 9.26 10.20
C PRO A 53 3.94 9.33 8.77
N THR A 54 3.08 8.38 8.39
CA THR A 54 2.70 8.07 7.00
C THR A 54 2.20 9.27 6.19
N TYR A 55 1.52 10.22 6.83
CA TYR A 55 0.97 11.43 6.21
C TYR A 55 2.00 12.56 6.00
N PHE A 56 3.28 12.32 6.32
CA PHE A 56 4.38 13.26 6.12
C PHE A 56 5.53 12.69 5.28
N LYS A 57 5.34 11.54 4.63
CA LYS A 57 6.42 10.88 3.87
C LYS A 57 6.65 11.51 2.48
N GLY A 58 5.62 12.06 1.86
CA GLY A 58 5.73 12.83 0.61
C GLY A 58 5.66 14.33 0.84
N ARG A 59 6.43 15.11 0.06
CA ARG A 59 6.27 16.59 -0.03
C ARG A 59 4.85 16.99 -0.45
N TYR A 60 4.20 16.16 -1.27
CA TYR A 60 2.82 16.36 -1.70
C TYR A 60 1.82 16.12 -0.56
N ASP A 61 2.13 15.22 0.37
CA ASP A 61 1.24 14.90 1.48
C ASP A 61 1.09 16.10 2.43
N VAL A 62 2.15 16.92 2.63
CA VAL A 62 2.08 18.17 3.42
C VAL A 62 1.04 19.14 2.85
N ILE A 63 0.98 19.28 1.52
CA ILE A 63 0.06 20.21 0.87
C ILE A 63 -1.38 19.71 1.04
N THR A 64 -1.61 18.43 0.77
CA THR A 64 -2.96 17.85 0.76
C THR A 64 -3.50 17.55 2.16
N SER A 65 -2.65 17.20 3.12
CA SER A 65 -3.08 16.82 4.47
C SER A 65 -3.00 17.95 5.50
N VAL A 66 -2.20 19.00 5.23
CA VAL A 66 -2.02 20.11 6.19
C VAL A 66 -2.51 21.42 5.59
N ALA A 67 -1.99 21.84 4.43
CA ALA A 67 -2.30 23.17 3.91
C ALA A 67 -3.78 23.33 3.49
N ILE A 68 -4.30 22.40 2.67
CA ILE A 68 -5.70 22.48 2.20
C ILE A 68 -6.69 22.35 3.37
N PRO A 69 -6.58 21.33 4.26
CA PRO A 69 -7.53 21.20 5.35
C PRO A 69 -7.45 22.36 6.36
N LEU A 70 -6.26 22.89 6.65
CA LEU A 70 -6.13 24.05 7.55
C LEU A 70 -6.71 25.32 6.96
N ALA A 71 -6.44 25.63 5.69
CA ALA A 71 -7.00 26.80 5.04
C ALA A 71 -8.53 26.73 4.99
N LEU A 72 -9.08 25.54 4.70
CA LEU A 72 -10.52 25.32 4.67
C LEU A 72 -11.15 25.38 6.08
N ALA A 73 -10.50 24.80 7.10
CA ALA A 73 -10.94 24.90 8.49
C ALA A 73 -10.92 26.36 8.99
N ALA A 74 -9.86 27.11 8.71
CA ALA A 74 -9.76 28.51 9.11
C ALA A 74 -10.84 29.39 8.44
N SER A 75 -11.01 29.24 7.13
CA SER A 75 -12.03 30.00 6.38
C SER A 75 -13.45 29.67 6.82
N SER A 76 -13.77 28.38 7.01
CA SER A 76 -15.08 27.96 7.53
C SER A 76 -15.35 28.49 8.92
N MET A 77 -14.42 28.37 9.87
CA MET A 77 -14.56 28.93 11.21
C MET A 77 -14.77 30.45 11.19
N PHE A 78 -14.04 31.16 10.33
CA PHE A 78 -14.18 32.60 10.18
C PHE A 78 -15.58 33.00 9.70
N LEU A 79 -16.10 32.32 8.68
CA LEU A 79 -17.44 32.58 8.15
C LEU A 79 -18.53 32.27 9.18
N VAL A 80 -18.41 31.15 9.90
CA VAL A 80 -19.34 30.79 10.97
C VAL A 80 -19.32 31.85 12.08
N GLY A 81 -18.14 32.27 12.53
CA GLY A 81 -18.00 33.31 13.56
C GLY A 81 -18.61 34.65 13.13
N ARG A 82 -18.35 35.08 11.89
CA ARG A 82 -18.96 36.30 11.32
C ARG A 82 -20.48 36.16 11.19
N GLY A 83 -20.98 34.99 10.81
CA GLY A 83 -22.41 34.70 10.75
C GLY A 83 -23.07 34.84 12.13
N ILE A 84 -22.52 34.20 13.16
CA ILE A 84 -23.03 34.30 14.54
C ILE A 84 -22.94 35.74 15.05
N TYR A 85 -21.84 36.44 14.78
CA TYR A 85 -21.70 37.84 15.17
C TYR A 85 -22.77 38.73 14.53
N ASN A 86 -22.98 38.60 13.21
CA ASN A 86 -23.98 39.39 12.49
C ASN A 86 -25.40 39.10 12.99
N MET A 87 -25.74 37.82 13.22
CA MET A 87 -27.04 37.42 13.78
C MET A 87 -27.25 37.94 15.21
N SER A 88 -26.24 37.84 16.07
CA SER A 88 -26.32 38.28 17.49
C SER A 88 -26.43 39.79 17.64
N HIS A 89 -25.84 40.56 16.72
CA HIS A 89 -25.89 42.02 16.74
C HIS A 89 -27.02 42.59 15.85
N GLY A 90 -27.82 41.73 15.21
CA GLY A 90 -28.91 42.16 14.33
C GLY A 90 -28.44 42.87 13.05
N ILE A 91 -27.18 42.69 12.66
CA ILE A 91 -26.54 43.35 11.51
C ILE A 91 -26.77 42.49 10.25
N GLY A 92 -27.10 43.13 9.12
CA GLY A 92 -27.21 42.46 7.82
C GLY A 92 -28.61 41.98 7.45
N ARG A 93 -29.66 42.48 8.11
CA ARG A 93 -31.02 42.38 7.55
C ARG A 93 -31.04 43.15 6.24
N LYS A 94 -31.36 42.45 5.14
CA LYS A 94 -31.86 43.12 3.94
C LYS A 94 -33.30 43.52 4.24
N GLU A 95 -33.60 44.76 3.91
CA GLU A 95 -34.92 45.39 3.89
C GLU A 95 -35.97 44.53 3.18
#